data_AF-A0A354TE94-F1
#
_entry.id   AF-A0A354TE94-F1
#
_cell.length_a   1.000
_cell.length_b   1.000
_cell.length_c   1.000
_cell.angle_alpha   90.00
_cell.angle_beta   90.00
_cell.angle_gamma   90.00
#
_symmetry.space_group_name_H-M   'P 1'
#
loop_
_entity.id
_entity.type
_entity.pdbx_description
1 polymer ?
#
loop_
_entity_poly.entity_id
_entity_poly.type
_entity_poly.pdbx_seq_one_letter_code
_entity_poly.pdbx_strand_id
1 'polypeptide(L)'
;MSTTFLILLAVLAFSALVGLVLQHWFLSRLRKQHPLVWETLGRPTLSLNHGMQSYLTVWRFLWRREHQTLEDLRTIMLGDFLRSYMTGYLLLLISAIVALMLNQRAD
;
A
#
# COMPACT_ATOMS: atom_id res chain seq x y z
N MET A 1 -12.57 6.63 25.75
CA MET A 1 -12.16 5.88 24.54
C MET A 1 -11.81 4.47 24.96
N SER A 2 -12.40 3.46 24.33
CA SER A 2 -12.20 2.05 24.70
C SER A 2 -10.77 1.61 24.35
N THR A 3 -10.12 0.82 25.20
CA THR A 3 -8.75 0.31 24.97
C THR A 3 -8.61 -0.40 23.62
N THR A 4 -9.64 -1.15 23.20
CA THR A 4 -9.74 -1.81 21.90
C THR A 4 -9.59 -0.83 20.73
N PHE A 5 -10.21 0.34 20.83
CA PHE A 5 -10.12 1.37 19.80
C PHE A 5 -8.68 1.91 19.66
N LEU A 6 -8.00 2.16 20.78
CA LEU A 6 -6.61 2.64 20.76
C LEU A 6 -5.66 1.59 20.18
N ILE A 7 -5.87 0.30 20.49
CA ILE A 7 -5.09 -0.81 19.93
C ILE A 7 -5.29 -0.89 18.42
N LEU A 8 -6.54 -0.86 17.94
CA LEU A 8 -6.84 -0.89 16.51
C LEU A 8 -6.22 0.30 15.78
N LEU A 9 -6.32 1.50 16.36
CA LEU A 9 -5.72 2.71 15.79
C LEU A 9 -4.20 2.59 15.69
N ALA A 10 -3.54 2.12 16.76
CA ALA A 10 -2.08 1.95 16.77
C ALA A 10 -1.62 0.90 15.74
N VAL A 11 -2.32 -0.22 15.64
CA VAL A 11 -2.01 -1.28 14.66
C VAL A 11 -2.20 -0.77 13.24
N LEU A 12 -3.31 -0.08 12.95
CA LEU A 12 -3.57 0.49 11.63
C LEU A 12 -2.53 1.57 11.27
N ALA A 13 -2.19 2.47 12.20
CA ALA A 13 -1.19 3.50 11.98
C ALA A 13 0.19 2.90 11.72
N PHE A 14 0.61 1.93 12.53
CA PHE A 14 1.88 1.24 12.35
C PHE A 14 1.92 0.48 11.00
N SER A 15 0.84 -0.22 10.65
CA SER A 15 0.74 -0.92 9.37
C SER A 15 0.77 0.05 8.19
N ALA A 16 0.11 1.21 8.30
CA ALA A 16 0.17 2.25 7.27
C ALA A 16 1.61 2.75 7.07
N LEU A 17 2.35 3.00 8.15
CA LEU A 17 3.76 3.42 8.08
C LEU A 17 4.63 2.37 7.38
N VAL A 18 4.49 1.09 7.73
CA VAL A 18 5.21 0.00 7.07
C VAL A 18 4.86 -0.07 5.58
N GLY A 19 3.58 0.12 5.22
CA GLY A 19 3.13 0.18 3.83
C GLY A 19 3.79 1.33 3.05
N LEU A 20 3.89 2.52 3.64
CA LEU A 20 4.56 3.67 3.04
C LEU A 20 6.05 3.41 2.80
N VAL A 21 6.74 2.76 3.75
CA VAL A 21 8.15 2.39 3.60
C VAL A 21 8.33 1.39 2.46
N LEU A 22 7.50 0.34 2.39
CA LEU A 22 7.54 -0.66 1.31
C LEU A 22 7.27 -0.03 -0.06
N GLN A 23 6.28 0.85 -0.13
CA GLN A 23 5.98 1.58 -1.35
C GLN A 23 7.15 2.50 -1.76
N HIS A 24 7.76 3.19 -0.80
CA HIS A 24 8.95 4.01 -1.06
C HIS A 24 10.11 3.18 -1.61
N TRP A 25 10.38 2.01 -1.02
CA TRP A 25 11.40 1.09 -1.52
C TRP A 25 11.10 0.58 -2.92
N PHE A 26 9.86 0.19 -3.18
CA PHE A 26 9.43 -0.27 -4.51
C PHE A 26 9.62 0.83 -5.57
N LEU A 27 9.15 2.05 -5.28
CA LEU A 27 9.28 3.18 -6.19
C LEU A 27 10.74 3.60 -6.41
N SER A 28 11.55 3.61 -5.34
CA SER A 28 13.00 3.88 -5.42
C SER A 28 13.71 2.87 -6.32
N ARG A 29 13.32 1.61 -6.22
CA ARG A 29 13.85 0.52 -7.04
C ARG A 29 13.43 0.65 -8.49
N LEU A 30 12.14 0.88 -8.73
CA LEU A 30 11.58 1.09 -10.07
C LEU A 30 12.27 2.27 -10.77
N ARG A 31 12.48 3.38 -10.06
CA ARG A 31 13.20 4.56 -10.58
C ARG A 31 14.64 4.24 -10.99
N LYS A 32 15.35 3.41 -10.22
CA LYS A 32 16.77 3.09 -10.46
C LYS A 32 16.98 2.01 -11.51
N GLN A 33 16.14 0.98 -11.52
CA GLN A 33 16.35 -0.24 -12.31
C GLN A 33 15.44 -0.34 -13.53
N HIS A 34 14.30 0.34 -13.51
CA HIS A 34 13.32 0.32 -14.61
C HIS A 34 12.88 1.76 -14.96
N PRO A 35 13.82 2.64 -15.38
CA PRO A 35 13.53 4.06 -15.62
C PRO A 35 12.44 4.28 -16.67
N LEU A 36 12.36 3.42 -17.71
CA LEU A 36 11.29 3.46 -18.70
C LEU A 36 9.91 3.28 -18.07
N VAL A 37 9.76 2.28 -17.19
CA VAL A 37 8.50 2.02 -16.48
C VAL A 37 8.20 3.13 -15.46
N TRP A 38 9.23 3.67 -14.83
CA TRP A 38 9.10 4.83 -13.95
C TRP A 38 8.53 6.06 -14.67
N GLU A 39 8.97 6.31 -15.91
CA GLU A 39 8.47 7.41 -16.72
C GLU A 39 7.06 7.16 -17.24
N THR A 40 6.72 5.94 -17.67
CA THR A 40 5.34 5.62 -18.13
C THR A 40 4.31 5.72 -17.00
N LEU A 41 4.72 5.47 -15.76
CA LEU A 41 3.88 5.68 -14.57
C LEU A 41 3.75 7.17 -14.17
N GLY A 42 4.36 8.09 -14.91
CA GLY A 42 4.28 9.53 -14.64
C GLY A 42 5.14 9.99 -13.46
N ARG A 43 6.25 9.28 -13.17
CA ARG A 43 7.21 9.60 -12.10
C ARG A 43 6.54 9.74 -10.72
N PRO A 44 5.91 8.67 -10.23
CA PRO A 44 5.01 8.77 -9.10
C PRO A 44 5.72 9.24 -7.82
N THR A 45 5.09 10.13 -7.05
CA THR A 45 5.64 10.64 -5.78
C THR A 45 4.70 10.35 -4.63
N LEU A 46 5.26 10.14 -3.44
CA LEU A 46 4.51 9.94 -2.19
C LEU A 46 4.03 11.27 -1.58
N SER A 47 4.00 12.37 -2.35
CA SER A 47 3.61 13.69 -1.83
C SER A 47 2.10 13.75 -1.57
N LEU A 48 1.69 14.24 -0.40
CA LEU A 48 0.28 14.40 -0.02
C LEU A 48 -0.51 15.35 -0.95
N ASN A 49 0.16 16.34 -1.58
CA ASN A 49 -0.50 17.34 -2.45
C ASN A 49 -0.72 16.88 -3.91
N HIS A 50 0.02 15.88 -4.38
CA HIS A 50 -0.12 15.34 -5.75
C HIS A 50 -0.37 13.81 -5.75
N GLY A 51 -0.60 13.24 -4.57
CA GLY A 51 -0.46 11.80 -4.31
C GLY A 51 -1.61 10.95 -4.81
N MET A 52 -2.83 11.47 -4.96
CA MET A 52 -3.99 10.60 -5.22
C MET A 52 -3.94 9.93 -6.60
N GLN A 53 -3.63 10.68 -7.68
CA GLN A 53 -3.47 10.11 -9.02
C GLN A 53 -2.22 9.23 -9.13
N SER A 54 -1.15 9.64 -8.47
CA SER A 54 0.11 8.91 -8.39
C SER A 54 -0.07 7.54 -7.72
N TYR A 55 -0.78 7.53 -6.60
CA TYR A 55 -1.13 6.34 -5.83
C TYR A 55 -2.03 5.40 -6.63
N LEU A 56 -3.08 5.91 -7.28
CA LEU A 56 -3.96 5.11 -8.11
C LEU A 56 -3.23 4.44 -9.28
N THR A 57 -2.27 5.13 -9.90
CA THR A 57 -1.49 4.59 -11.01
C THR A 57 -0.58 3.45 -10.57
N VAL A 58 0.13 3.62 -9.45
CA VAL A 58 0.97 2.57 -8.85
C VAL A 58 0.13 1.39 -8.36
N TRP A 59 -1.02 1.66 -7.75
CA TRP A 59 -1.94 0.62 -7.30
C TRP A 59 -2.47 -0.19 -8.48
N ARG A 60 -2.88 0.48 -9.57
CA ARG A 60 -3.32 -0.18 -10.80
C ARG A 60 -2.22 -1.05 -11.42
N PHE A 61 -0.98 -0.53 -11.47
CA PHE A 61 0.19 -1.26 -11.97
C PHE A 61 0.42 -2.57 -11.19
N LEU A 62 0.44 -2.49 -9.85
CA LEU A 62 0.59 -3.66 -8.97
C LEU A 62 -0.60 -4.64 -9.10
N TRP A 63 -1.82 -4.12 -9.18
CA TRP A 63 -3.03 -4.93 -9.27
C TRP A 63 -3.13 -5.69 -10.59
N ARG A 64 -2.68 -5.06 -11.69
CA ARG A 64 -2.60 -5.69 -13.02
C ARG A 64 -1.41 -6.64 -13.16
N ARG A 65 -0.55 -6.74 -12.15
CA ARG A 65 0.70 -7.53 -12.19
C ARG A 65 1.65 -7.10 -13.30
N GLU A 66 1.58 -5.82 -13.70
CA GLU A 66 2.47 -5.29 -14.72
C GLU A 66 3.94 -5.31 -14.25
N HIS A 67 4.19 -5.39 -12.94
CA HIS A 67 5.54 -5.61 -12.39
C HIS A 67 6.12 -7.00 -12.68
N GLN A 68 5.30 -8.00 -13.08
CA GLN A 68 5.78 -9.35 -13.41
C GLN A 68 6.47 -9.43 -14.78
N THR A 69 6.29 -8.42 -15.63
CA THR A 69 6.99 -8.32 -16.91
C THR A 69 8.39 -7.74 -16.77
N LEU A 70 8.76 -7.26 -15.57
CA LEU A 70 10.09 -6.76 -15.28
C LEU A 70 11.07 -7.94 -15.23
N GLU A 71 12.16 -7.89 -15.98
CA GLU A 71 13.23 -8.90 -15.93
C GLU A 71 14.13 -8.77 -14.68
N ASP A 72 13.56 -8.34 -13.54
CA ASP A 72 14.23 -8.29 -12.23
C ASP A 72 13.40 -9.03 -11.17
N LEU A 73 13.84 -10.25 -10.84
CA LEU A 73 13.21 -11.11 -9.85
C LEU A 73 12.98 -10.42 -8.50
N ARG A 74 13.93 -9.59 -8.06
CA ARG A 74 13.81 -8.93 -6.75
C ARG A 74 12.79 -7.79 -6.80
N THR A 75 12.63 -7.09 -7.92
CA THR A 75 11.56 -6.10 -8.10
C THR A 75 10.19 -6.80 -8.19
N ILE A 76 10.13 -7.94 -8.88
CA ILE A 76 8.91 -8.77 -8.94
C ILE A 76 8.48 -9.19 -7.54
N MET A 77 9.38 -9.80 -6.75
CA MET A 77 9.08 -10.25 -5.39
C MET A 77 8.63 -9.10 -4.49
N LEU A 78 9.27 -7.93 -4.60
CA LEU A 78 8.88 -6.75 -3.82
C LEU A 78 7.49 -6.24 -4.25
N GLY A 79 7.17 -6.25 -5.54
CA GLY A 79 5.85 -5.89 -6.05
C GLY A 79 4.75 -6.85 -5.61
N ASP A 80 5.02 -8.15 -5.64
CA ASP A 80 4.10 -9.18 -5.15
C ASP A 80 3.86 -9.06 -3.64
N PHE A 81 4.93 -8.84 -2.87
CA PHE A 81 4.83 -8.59 -1.43
C PHE A 81 4.06 -7.30 -1.12
N LEU A 82 4.35 -6.20 -1.84
CA LEU A 82 3.65 -4.94 -1.64
C LEU A 82 2.15 -5.08 -1.96
N ARG A 83 1.82 -5.80 -3.04
CA ARG A 83 0.41 -6.08 -3.39
C ARG A 83 -0.29 -6.89 -2.30
N SER A 84 0.31 -7.98 -1.83
CA SER A 84 -0.30 -8.82 -0.79
C SER A 84 -0.45 -8.05 0.52
N TYR A 85 0.56 -7.25 0.88
CA TYR A 85 0.53 -6.37 2.05
C TYR A 85 -0.61 -5.36 1.97
N MET A 86 -0.76 -4.63 0.84
CA MET A 86 -1.86 -3.68 0.66
C MET A 86 -3.24 -4.35 0.71
N THR A 87 -3.34 -5.57 0.18
CA THR A 87 -4.57 -6.36 0.25
C THR A 87 -4.90 -6.74 1.69
N GLY A 88 -3.91 -7.23 2.45
CA GLY A 88 -4.05 -7.55 3.88
C GLY A 88 -4.42 -6.32 4.72
N TYR A 89 -3.79 -5.17 4.45
CA TYR A 89 -4.11 -3.90 5.11
C TYR A 89 -5.56 -3.48 4.84
N LEU A 90 -6.05 -3.62 3.60
CA LEU A 90 -7.44 -3.30 3.27
C LEU A 90 -8.42 -4.21 4.00
N LEU A 91 -8.14 -5.51 4.09
CA LEU A 91 -8.96 -6.46 4.85
C LEU A 91 -8.94 -6.15 6.35
N LEU A 92 -7.77 -5.80 6.89
CA LEU A 92 -7.62 -5.37 8.29
C LEU A 92 -8.45 -4.11 8.55
N LEU A 93 -8.42 -3.13 7.65
CA LEU A 93 -9.21 -1.90 7.77
C LEU A 93 -10.72 -2.20 7.77
N ILE A 94 -11.20 -3.02 6.82
CA ILE A 94 -12.61 -3.42 6.73
C ILE A 94 -13.04 -4.17 8.01
N SER A 95 -12.24 -5.14 8.46
CA SER A 95 -12.54 -5.89 9.68
C SER A 95 -12.57 -5.01 10.93
N ALA A 96 -11.67 -4.03 11.04
CA ALA A 96 -11.68 -3.06 12.13
C ALA A 96 -12.94 -2.19 12.11
N ILE A 97 -13.39 -1.72 10.94
CA ILE A 97 -14.64 -0.96 10.80
C ILE A 97 -15.83 -1.81 11.23
N VAL A 98 -15.92 -3.05 10.75
CA VAL A 98 -17.01 -3.98 11.14
C VAL A 98 -17.01 -4.23 12.64
N ALA A 99 -15.84 -4.48 13.24
CA ALA A 99 -15.71 -4.69 14.69
C ALA A 99 -16.19 -3.47 15.49
N LEU A 100 -15.83 -2.26 15.06
CA LEU A 100 -16.30 -1.03 15.69
C LEU A 100 -17.81 -0.83 15.54
N MET A 101 -18.37 -1.12 14.36
CA MET A 101 -19.82 -1.04 14.12
C MET A 101 -20.60 -2.04 14.97
N LEU A 102 -20.08 -3.26 15.16
CA LEU A 102 -20.70 -4.27 16.01
C LEU A 102 -20.62 -3.87 17.49
N ASN A 103 -19.49 -3.31 17.95
CA ASN A 103 -19.35 -2.85 19.33
C ASN A 103 -20.33 -1.74 19.66
N GLN A 104 -20.56 -0.78 18.76
CA GLN A 104 -21.54 0.31 18.95
C GLN A 104 -23.00 -0.16 19.01
N ARG A 105 -23.32 -1.36 18.53
CA ARG A 105 -24.68 -1.93 18.58
C ARG A 105 -24.95 -2.76 19.84
N ALA A 106 -23.89 -3.11 20.58
CA ALA A 106 -23.97 -3.92 21.79
C ALA A 106 -24.07 -3.05 23.06
N ASP A 107 -23.73 -1.76 22.96
CA ASP A 107 -23.90 -0.71 23.98
C ASP A 107 -25.27 -0.01 23.81
#